data_AF-A0A1S3DR85-F1
#
_entry.id   AF-A0A1S3DR85-F1
#
_cell.length_a   1.000
_cell.length_b   1.000
_cell.length_c   1.000
_cell.angle_alpha   90.00
_cell.angle_beta   90.00
_cell.angle_gamma   90.00
#
_symmetry.space_group_name_H-M   'P 1'
#
loop_
_entity.id
_entity.type
_entity.pdbx_description
1 polymer ?
#
loop_
_entity_poly.entity_id
_entity_poly.type
_entity_poly.pdbx_seq_one_letter_code
_entity_poly.pdbx_strand_id
1 'polypeptide(L)'
;MSDTNQEIPKSDEVNKELSKTLDVLVQNAYKSIVKCTKTAQSFPSTHENSLLIASPNYISGVAGTSDKVMTLVDSLLKTQNISKSMSKLYLEGQKDILTEANDKLLESINTRIDVMAGTKTPSVLPSQPKIVKESWNKNAKASNVWQEVHDNKKKSANWFMLNKGAVEIERPQLQFKVKVDNSYEQLFEPKLKEKPNALKPLAILLEKYDAIESFCHPYEYELDLYVPKEDFLKCEEPKQALPLSDTPLMMITEPEQVTQLVSELKQQQEIAIDLEYHNYRSYQGYTCLMQISTRDKDYIVDTLKLREDLEVLNEVLTDKNIVKVFHGADSDIKWLQKDFGLYVVGMFDTHQACKFLPMPRQSLAYLLKHYCDVDSDKTFQLFDWRHRPLPEPAIQYARTDTHYLLYVYDCMKLDLSAAAHGKQNLVLSTFTNSRNICKLKYEKPVFNEEGYMNIFRSH
;
A
#
# COMPACT_ATOMS: atom_id res chain seq x y z
N MET A 1 -59.96 -53.72 -21.68
CA MET A 1 -59.30 -53.20 -22.91
C MET A 1 -59.49 -51.70 -22.87
N SER A 2 -58.49 -50.83 -22.76
CA SER A 2 -57.04 -50.98 -22.71
C SER A 2 -56.55 -49.54 -22.63
N ASP A 3 -56.05 -49.10 -21.48
CA ASP A 3 -55.60 -47.73 -21.30
C ASP A 3 -54.39 -47.42 -22.19
N THR A 4 -54.48 -46.37 -23.00
CA THR A 4 -53.33 -45.72 -23.62
C THR A 4 -53.14 -44.35 -22.98
N ASN A 5 -52.75 -44.37 -21.71
CA ASN A 5 -52.31 -43.18 -21.00
C ASN A 5 -50.88 -42.85 -21.45
N GLN A 6 -50.72 -41.88 -22.35
CA GLN A 6 -49.38 -41.34 -22.67
C GLN A 6 -48.89 -40.52 -21.48
N GLU A 7 -47.99 -41.09 -20.67
CA GLU A 7 -47.34 -40.37 -19.58
C GLU A 7 -46.53 -39.19 -20.12
N ILE A 8 -46.89 -37.99 -19.66
CA ILE A 8 -46.06 -36.80 -19.81
C ILE A 8 -44.84 -36.97 -18.89
N PRO A 9 -43.59 -36.87 -19.40
CA PRO A 9 -42.39 -37.08 -18.57
C PRO A 9 -42.35 -36.11 -17.39
N LYS A 10 -42.08 -36.63 -16.19
CA LYS A 10 -41.98 -35.81 -14.97
C LYS A 10 -40.77 -34.87 -15.09
N SER A 11 -40.94 -33.63 -14.62
CA SER A 11 -39.95 -32.54 -14.69
C SER A 11 -38.54 -32.93 -14.24
N ASP A 12 -38.44 -33.86 -13.30
CA ASP A 12 -37.21 -34.17 -12.60
C ASP A 12 -36.27 -35.07 -13.42
N GLU A 13 -36.80 -35.91 -14.32
CA GLU A 13 -35.97 -36.67 -15.26
C GLU A 13 -35.39 -35.76 -16.34
N VAL A 14 -36.21 -34.86 -16.90
CA VAL A 14 -35.79 -33.84 -17.87
C VAL A 14 -34.70 -32.94 -17.28
N ASN A 15 -34.87 -32.47 -16.04
CA ASN A 15 -33.86 -31.66 -15.34
C ASN A 15 -32.54 -32.44 -15.09
N LYS A 16 -32.62 -33.74 -14.78
CA LYS A 16 -31.45 -34.59 -14.51
C LYS A 16 -30.68 -34.95 -15.78
N GLU A 17 -31.38 -35.07 -16.91
CA GLU A 17 -30.78 -35.26 -18.23
C GLU A 17 -30.17 -33.96 -18.78
N LEU A 18 -30.84 -32.81 -18.56
CA LEU A 18 -30.27 -31.49 -18.83
C LEU A 18 -28.98 -31.25 -18.03
N SER A 19 -28.97 -31.57 -16.72
CA SER A 19 -27.79 -31.42 -15.86
C SER A 19 -26.60 -32.21 -16.41
N LYS A 20 -26.78 -33.50 -16.72
CA LYS A 20 -25.71 -34.33 -17.30
C LYS A 20 -25.21 -33.78 -18.63
N THR A 21 -26.11 -33.30 -19.48
CA THR A 21 -25.77 -32.72 -20.79
C THR A 21 -24.98 -31.42 -20.62
N LEU A 22 -25.37 -30.59 -19.65
CA LEU A 22 -24.66 -29.36 -19.29
C LEU A 22 -23.27 -29.67 -18.72
N ASP A 23 -23.13 -30.65 -17.83
CA ASP A 23 -21.85 -31.08 -17.26
C ASP A 23 -20.87 -31.55 -18.35
N VAL A 24 -21.34 -32.35 -19.31
CA VAL A 24 -20.53 -32.79 -20.47
C VAL A 24 -20.12 -31.60 -21.34
N LEU A 25 -21.03 -30.65 -21.58
CA LEU A 25 -20.75 -29.43 -22.34
C LEU A 25 -19.72 -28.54 -21.63
N VAL A 26 -19.85 -28.34 -20.31
CA VAL A 26 -18.90 -27.58 -19.47
C VAL A 26 -17.52 -28.24 -19.47
N GLN A 27 -17.44 -29.57 -19.33
CA GLN A 27 -16.17 -30.30 -19.37
C GLN A 27 -15.47 -30.20 -20.74
N ASN A 28 -16.23 -30.25 -21.84
CA ASN A 28 -15.68 -30.10 -23.19
C ASN A 28 -15.28 -28.64 -23.50
N ALA A 29 -16.05 -27.66 -23.03
CA ALA A 29 -15.70 -26.24 -23.09
C ALA A 29 -14.42 -25.95 -22.29
N TYR A 30 -14.32 -26.44 -21.06
CA TYR A 30 -13.14 -26.27 -20.20
C TYR A 30 -11.86 -26.84 -20.84
N LYS A 31 -11.91 -28.06 -21.37
CA LYS A 31 -10.78 -28.66 -22.13
C LYS A 31 -10.36 -27.80 -23.32
N SER A 32 -11.33 -27.24 -24.05
CA SER A 32 -11.10 -26.38 -25.21
C SER A 32 -10.49 -25.03 -24.80
N ILE A 33 -10.98 -24.41 -23.73
CA ILE A 33 -10.45 -23.17 -23.15
C ILE A 33 -9.01 -23.39 -22.68
N VAL A 34 -8.74 -24.41 -21.86
CA VAL A 34 -7.38 -24.72 -21.37
C VAL A 34 -6.40 -24.95 -22.52
N LYS A 35 -6.82 -25.62 -23.60
CA LYS A 35 -6.00 -25.78 -24.80
C LYS A 35 -5.73 -24.42 -25.47
N CYS A 36 -6.75 -23.59 -25.63
CA CYS A 36 -6.64 -22.26 -26.23
C CYS A 36 -5.71 -21.33 -25.41
N THR A 37 -5.86 -21.31 -24.08
CA THR A 37 -4.98 -20.55 -23.16
C THR A 37 -3.53 -20.99 -23.28
N LYS A 38 -3.26 -22.31 -23.32
CA LYS A 38 -1.89 -22.82 -23.52
C LYS A 38 -1.31 -22.39 -24.87
N THR A 39 -2.10 -22.47 -25.96
CA THR A 39 -1.66 -22.00 -27.28
C THR A 39 -1.40 -20.49 -27.31
N ALA A 40 -2.22 -19.68 -26.63
CA ALA A 40 -2.01 -18.24 -26.51
C ALA A 40 -0.77 -17.90 -25.66
N GLN A 41 -0.49 -18.65 -24.59
CA GLN A 41 0.73 -18.51 -23.78
C GLN A 41 2.00 -18.94 -24.52
N SER A 42 1.90 -19.88 -25.48
CA SER A 42 2.99 -20.25 -26.38
C SER A 42 3.16 -19.32 -27.59
N PHE A 43 2.36 -18.24 -27.69
CA PHE A 43 2.51 -17.28 -28.77
C PHE A 43 3.78 -16.43 -28.53
N PRO A 44 4.67 -16.23 -29.54
CA PRO A 44 5.97 -15.60 -29.30
C PRO A 44 5.87 -14.19 -28.72
N SER A 45 6.80 -13.83 -27.83
CA SER A 45 6.90 -12.46 -27.34
C SER A 45 7.41 -11.53 -28.45
N THR A 46 7.00 -10.26 -28.42
CA THR A 46 7.33 -9.26 -29.46
C THR A 46 8.83 -9.01 -29.64
N HIS A 47 9.65 -9.38 -28.65
CA HIS A 47 11.11 -9.22 -28.70
C HIS A 47 11.84 -10.38 -29.40
N GLU A 48 11.23 -11.56 -29.51
CA GLU A 48 11.91 -12.77 -30.01
C GLU A 48 11.74 -13.00 -31.53
N ASN A 49 10.86 -12.24 -32.20
CA ASN A 49 10.49 -12.48 -33.60
C ASN A 49 10.30 -11.21 -34.45
N SER A 50 11.22 -10.25 -34.32
CA SER A 50 11.25 -9.01 -35.11
C SER A 50 11.19 -9.24 -36.63
N LEU A 51 11.74 -10.36 -37.13
CA LEU A 51 11.71 -10.74 -38.55
C LEU A 51 10.33 -11.20 -39.04
N LEU A 52 9.51 -11.84 -38.21
CA LEU A 52 8.16 -12.26 -38.60
C LEU A 52 7.20 -11.07 -38.63
N ILE A 53 7.38 -10.11 -37.72
CA ILE A 53 6.60 -8.87 -37.64
C ILE A 53 6.84 -7.99 -38.90
N ALA A 54 7.94 -8.18 -39.63
CA ALA A 54 8.18 -7.50 -40.90
C ALA A 54 7.39 -8.10 -42.10
N SER A 55 6.70 -9.25 -41.93
CA SER A 55 5.95 -9.91 -43.02
C SER A 55 4.48 -9.48 -43.06
N PRO A 56 3.99 -8.85 -44.15
CA PRO A 56 2.59 -8.43 -44.27
C PRO A 56 1.57 -9.58 -44.14
N ASN A 57 1.94 -10.78 -44.60
CA ASN A 57 1.08 -11.97 -44.53
C ASN A 57 0.98 -12.52 -43.09
N TYR A 58 2.01 -12.31 -42.27
CA TYR A 58 1.97 -12.67 -40.85
C TYR A 58 1.10 -11.68 -40.08
N ILE A 59 1.28 -10.37 -40.30
CA ILE A 59 0.45 -9.32 -39.70
C ILE A 59 -1.04 -9.54 -40.01
N SER A 60 -1.41 -9.79 -41.27
CA SER A 60 -2.80 -9.98 -41.67
C SER A 60 -3.43 -11.25 -41.08
N GLY A 61 -2.67 -12.35 -40.98
CA GLY A 61 -3.11 -13.58 -40.33
C GLY A 61 -3.34 -13.44 -38.82
N VAL A 62 -2.47 -12.68 -38.14
CA VAL A 62 -2.61 -12.37 -36.71
C VAL A 62 -3.80 -11.43 -36.46
N ALA A 63 -3.94 -10.36 -37.26
CA ALA A 63 -5.06 -9.43 -37.18
C ALA A 63 -6.41 -10.15 -37.37
N GLY A 64 -6.56 -10.93 -38.45
CA GLY A 64 -7.79 -11.69 -38.71
C GLY A 64 -8.09 -12.82 -37.71
N THR A 65 -7.13 -13.19 -36.85
CA THR A 65 -7.35 -14.07 -35.71
C THR A 65 -7.77 -13.28 -34.47
N SER A 66 -7.15 -12.12 -34.23
CA SER A 66 -7.55 -11.17 -33.18
C SER A 66 -9.02 -10.73 -33.34
N ASP A 67 -9.44 -10.37 -34.55
CA ASP A 67 -10.81 -9.94 -34.84
C ASP A 67 -11.87 -11.01 -34.49
N LYS A 68 -11.54 -12.30 -34.72
CA LYS A 68 -12.41 -13.42 -34.35
C LYS A 68 -12.54 -13.57 -32.84
N VAL A 69 -11.44 -13.41 -32.09
CA VAL A 69 -11.47 -13.43 -30.63
C VAL A 69 -12.28 -12.24 -30.09
N MET A 70 -12.06 -11.04 -30.61
CA MET A 70 -12.85 -9.85 -30.23
C MET A 70 -14.34 -10.00 -30.54
N THR A 71 -14.69 -10.62 -31.67
CA THR A 71 -16.10 -10.90 -32.03
C THR A 71 -16.76 -11.89 -31.06
N LEU A 72 -16.03 -12.89 -30.57
CA LEU A 72 -16.52 -13.81 -29.53
C LEU A 72 -16.71 -13.10 -28.19
N VAL A 73 -15.78 -12.22 -27.79
CA VAL A 73 -15.90 -11.42 -26.58
C VAL A 73 -17.10 -10.46 -26.67
N ASP A 74 -17.25 -9.72 -27.76
CA ASP A 74 -18.43 -8.85 -28.00
C ASP A 74 -19.75 -9.62 -27.95
N SER A 75 -19.75 -10.88 -28.40
CA SER A 75 -20.94 -11.75 -28.33
C SER A 75 -21.26 -12.15 -26.89
N LEU A 76 -20.24 -12.45 -26.07
CA LEU A 76 -20.39 -12.73 -24.64
C LEU A 76 -20.85 -11.50 -23.86
N LEU A 77 -20.27 -10.31 -24.12
CA LEU A 77 -20.64 -9.05 -23.46
C LEU A 77 -22.11 -8.68 -23.69
N LYS A 78 -22.62 -8.92 -24.91
CA LYS A 78 -24.05 -8.74 -25.23
C LYS A 78 -24.97 -9.62 -24.37
N THR A 79 -24.56 -10.85 -24.01
CA THR A 79 -25.37 -11.71 -23.11
C THR A 79 -25.50 -11.14 -21.69
N GLN A 80 -24.60 -10.24 -21.29
CA GLN A 80 -24.58 -9.59 -19.97
C GLN A 80 -25.15 -8.15 -20.01
N ASN A 81 -25.87 -7.78 -21.07
CA ASN A 81 -26.38 -6.42 -21.31
C ASN A 81 -25.30 -5.32 -21.33
N ILE A 82 -24.06 -5.65 -21.71
CA ILE A 82 -22.96 -4.68 -21.85
C ILE A 82 -22.87 -4.25 -23.31
N SER A 83 -23.45 -3.08 -23.62
CA SER A 83 -23.62 -2.59 -24.99
C SER A 83 -22.36 -1.91 -25.60
N LYS A 84 -21.17 -2.20 -25.07
CA LYS A 84 -19.88 -1.65 -25.55
C LYS A 84 -19.17 -2.68 -26.42
N SER A 85 -18.56 -2.23 -27.54
CA SER A 85 -17.80 -3.10 -28.46
C SER A 85 -16.30 -2.93 -28.25
N MET A 86 -15.60 -4.05 -28.09
CA MET A 86 -14.16 -4.15 -27.85
C MET A 86 -13.33 -3.74 -29.07
N SER A 87 -13.87 -3.91 -30.27
CA SER A 87 -13.16 -3.74 -31.55
C SER A 87 -12.72 -2.31 -31.88
N LYS A 88 -13.19 -1.30 -31.14
CA LYS A 88 -12.90 0.13 -31.38
C LYS A 88 -12.05 0.81 -30.30
N LEU A 89 -11.52 0.05 -29.34
CA LEU A 89 -10.83 0.59 -28.17
C LEU A 89 -9.38 0.10 -28.10
N TYR A 90 -8.51 0.96 -27.56
CA TYR A 90 -7.15 0.57 -27.19
C TYR A 90 -7.16 -0.48 -26.07
N LEU A 91 -6.02 -1.18 -25.91
CA LEU A 91 -5.82 -2.28 -24.94
C LEU A 91 -6.26 -1.97 -23.50
N GLU A 92 -6.24 -0.70 -23.09
CA GLU A 92 -6.68 -0.26 -21.76
C GLU A 92 -8.22 -0.28 -21.65
N GLY A 93 -8.92 0.45 -22.53
CA GLY A 93 -10.39 0.42 -22.57
C GLY A 93 -11.01 -0.95 -22.87
N GLN A 94 -10.25 -1.85 -23.53
CA GLN A 94 -10.62 -3.27 -23.66
C GLN A 94 -10.59 -4.00 -22.30
N LYS A 95 -9.60 -3.75 -21.44
CA LYS A 95 -9.55 -4.32 -20.08
C LYS A 95 -10.67 -3.78 -19.20
N ASP A 96 -11.01 -2.51 -19.32
CA ASP A 96 -12.04 -1.88 -18.49
C ASP A 96 -13.42 -2.51 -18.73
N ILE A 97 -13.77 -2.79 -20.00
CA ILE A 97 -15.02 -3.48 -20.35
C ILE A 97 -15.03 -4.92 -19.82
N LEU A 98 -13.91 -5.64 -19.92
CA LEU A 98 -13.79 -6.99 -19.36
C LEU A 98 -13.90 -7.00 -17.84
N THR A 99 -13.39 -5.96 -17.17
CA THR A 99 -13.52 -5.79 -15.72
C THR A 99 -14.98 -5.51 -15.33
N GLU A 100 -15.63 -4.55 -15.99
CA GLU A 100 -17.07 -4.25 -15.81
C GLU A 100 -17.96 -5.49 -16.02
N ALA A 101 -17.59 -6.36 -16.98
CA ALA A 101 -18.28 -7.62 -17.23
C ALA A 101 -18.07 -8.67 -16.15
N ASN A 102 -16.84 -8.80 -15.65
CA ASN A 102 -16.50 -9.73 -14.60
C ASN A 102 -17.18 -9.35 -13.28
N ASP A 103 -17.23 -8.06 -12.94
CA ASP A 103 -17.89 -7.56 -11.73
C ASP A 103 -19.39 -7.87 -11.75
N LYS A 104 -20.08 -7.60 -12.86
CA LYS A 104 -21.51 -7.93 -13.03
C LYS A 104 -21.80 -9.44 -12.97
N LEU A 105 -20.91 -10.26 -13.53
CA LEU A 105 -21.02 -11.72 -13.45
C LEU A 105 -20.87 -12.20 -11.99
N LEU A 106 -19.88 -11.69 -11.26
CA LEU A 106 -19.65 -12.03 -9.86
C LEU A 106 -20.80 -11.55 -8.95
N GLU A 107 -21.34 -10.35 -9.16
CA GLU A 107 -22.51 -9.84 -8.45
C GLU A 107 -23.76 -10.71 -8.69
N SER A 108 -23.99 -11.12 -9.95
CA SER A 108 -25.08 -12.03 -10.34
C SER A 108 -24.93 -13.42 -9.72
N ILE A 109 -23.70 -13.96 -9.69
CA ILE A 109 -23.39 -15.24 -9.04
C ILE A 109 -23.63 -15.16 -7.54
N ASN A 110 -23.10 -14.14 -6.86
CA ASN A 110 -23.28 -13.94 -5.42
C ASN A 110 -24.76 -13.78 -5.06
N THR A 111 -25.51 -12.99 -5.84
CA THR A 111 -26.96 -12.81 -5.63
C THR A 111 -27.73 -14.12 -5.79
N ARG A 112 -27.35 -14.98 -6.75
CA ARG A 112 -27.96 -16.31 -6.92
C ARG A 112 -27.59 -17.26 -5.78
N ILE A 113 -26.36 -17.21 -5.29
CA ILE A 113 -25.90 -17.98 -4.12
C ILE A 113 -26.68 -17.55 -2.87
N ASP A 114 -26.86 -16.25 -2.63
CA ASP A 114 -27.67 -15.72 -1.52
C ASP A 114 -29.12 -16.22 -1.57
N VAL A 115 -29.74 -16.17 -2.76
CA VAL A 115 -31.11 -16.66 -2.96
C VAL A 115 -31.20 -18.18 -2.76
N MET A 116 -30.21 -18.95 -3.21
CA MET A 116 -30.13 -20.41 -2.99
C MET A 116 -29.84 -20.78 -1.53
N ALA A 117 -29.11 -19.93 -0.80
CA ALA A 117 -28.84 -20.08 0.62
C ALA A 117 -30.00 -19.58 1.52
N GLY A 118 -31.04 -18.98 0.93
CA GLY A 118 -32.19 -18.44 1.65
C GLY A 118 -31.92 -17.14 2.43
N THR A 119 -30.78 -16.48 2.20
CA THR A 119 -30.37 -15.25 2.92
C THR A 119 -31.03 -13.99 2.36
N LYS A 120 -31.63 -14.05 1.17
CA LYS A 120 -32.42 -12.97 0.55
C LYS A 120 -33.72 -13.51 -0.06
N THR A 121 -34.84 -12.84 0.21
CA THR A 121 -36.08 -13.02 -0.57
C THR A 121 -35.99 -12.30 -1.92
N PRO A 122 -36.63 -12.81 -2.99
CA PRO A 122 -36.55 -12.20 -4.32
C PRO A 122 -37.37 -10.90 -4.39
N SER A 123 -36.76 -9.77 -4.04
CA SER A 123 -37.36 -8.45 -4.21
C SER A 123 -37.43 -8.07 -5.68
N VAL A 124 -38.65 -7.83 -6.18
CA VAL A 124 -38.91 -7.19 -7.47
C VAL A 124 -38.23 -5.82 -7.52
N LEU A 125 -37.66 -5.46 -8.69
CA LEU A 125 -36.96 -4.20 -8.95
C LEU A 125 -37.70 -2.95 -8.45
N PRO A 126 -36.96 -2.02 -7.82
CA PRO A 126 -37.10 -0.61 -8.13
C PRO A 126 -35.94 -0.07 -8.97
N SER A 127 -36.22 1.01 -9.69
CA SER A 127 -35.33 1.72 -10.63
C SER A 127 -34.05 2.29 -10.00
N GLN A 128 -33.00 2.37 -10.82
CA GLN A 128 -31.68 2.95 -10.51
C GLN A 128 -31.72 4.35 -9.87
N PRO A 129 -30.81 4.63 -8.93
CA PRO A 129 -30.02 5.85 -8.92
C PRO A 129 -28.71 5.64 -9.70
N LYS A 130 -28.39 6.56 -10.62
CA LYS A 130 -27.09 6.59 -11.30
C LYS A 130 -25.98 6.92 -10.30
N ILE A 131 -24.96 6.09 -10.18
CA ILE A 131 -23.67 6.48 -9.58
C ILE A 131 -22.55 6.08 -10.52
N VAL A 132 -21.77 7.10 -10.92
CA VAL A 132 -20.57 6.98 -11.75
C VAL A 132 -19.37 6.63 -10.89
N LYS A 133 -18.57 5.67 -11.38
CA LYS A 133 -17.12 5.48 -11.21
C LYS A 133 -16.79 4.20 -12.02
N GLU A 134 -16.02 4.21 -13.10
CA GLU A 134 -14.67 4.78 -13.27
C GLU A 134 -13.74 4.32 -12.16
N SER A 135 -13.33 3.05 -12.28
CA SER A 135 -12.22 2.45 -11.55
C SER A 135 -10.97 2.54 -12.42
N TRP A 136 -9.96 3.26 -11.94
CA TRP A 136 -8.69 3.45 -12.66
C TRP A 136 -7.67 2.35 -12.33
N ASN A 137 -6.91 1.98 -13.36
CA ASN A 137 -5.54 1.44 -13.34
C ASN A 137 -5.26 0.08 -12.64
N LYS A 138 -4.68 -0.83 -13.43
CA LYS A 138 -3.35 -1.40 -13.13
C LYS A 138 -2.69 -2.08 -14.34
N ASN A 139 -1.68 -1.43 -14.89
CA ASN A 139 -0.57 -2.11 -15.58
C ASN A 139 0.58 -2.28 -14.58
N ALA A 140 0.79 -3.50 -14.09
CA ALA A 140 2.06 -3.93 -13.50
C ALA A 140 2.25 -5.41 -13.85
N LYS A 141 3.19 -5.70 -14.76
CA LYS A 141 3.48 -7.08 -15.18
C LYS A 141 4.22 -7.80 -14.05
N ALA A 142 3.60 -8.84 -13.49
CA ALA A 142 4.35 -9.83 -12.71
C ALA A 142 5.18 -10.69 -13.68
N SER A 143 6.50 -10.66 -13.54
CA SER A 143 7.40 -11.63 -14.17
C SER A 143 7.52 -12.87 -13.28
N ASN A 144 7.49 -14.05 -13.90
CA ASN A 144 7.43 -15.33 -13.20
C ASN A 144 8.73 -15.65 -12.45
N VAL A 145 8.62 -16.03 -11.17
CA VAL A 145 9.50 -17.03 -10.54
C VAL A 145 8.63 -17.93 -9.64
N TRP A 146 8.19 -19.06 -10.19
CA TRP A 146 7.51 -20.14 -9.45
C TRP A 146 8.20 -21.48 -9.76
N GLN A 147 9.34 -21.69 -9.10
CA GLN A 147 10.14 -22.91 -8.98
C GLN A 147 11.18 -22.63 -7.88
N GLU A 148 11.42 -23.39 -6.81
CA GLU A 148 10.66 -24.46 -6.11
C GLU A 148 10.87 -24.20 -4.56
N VAL A 149 10.47 -24.99 -3.56
CA VAL A 149 9.88 -26.34 -3.47
C VAL A 149 8.91 -26.44 -2.24
N HIS A 150 8.88 -27.56 -1.54
CA HIS A 150 8.08 -27.91 -0.37
C HIS A 150 8.15 -26.96 0.85
N ASP A 151 7.01 -26.39 1.29
CA ASP A 151 6.38 -26.74 2.58
C ASP A 151 4.95 -26.15 2.68
N ASN A 152 3.93 -26.99 2.49
CA ASN A 152 2.62 -26.53 2.01
C ASN A 152 1.50 -26.41 3.07
N LYS A 153 1.85 -26.37 4.36
CA LYS A 153 0.88 -26.20 5.47
C LYS A 153 0.90 -24.83 6.17
N LYS A 154 2.04 -24.12 6.21
CA LYS A 154 2.11 -22.77 6.82
C LYS A 154 1.66 -21.65 5.86
N LYS A 155 2.02 -21.74 4.57
CA LYS A 155 1.68 -20.69 3.59
C LYS A 155 0.18 -20.57 3.30
N SER A 156 -0.59 -21.67 3.38
CA SER A 156 -2.04 -21.60 3.21
C SER A 156 -2.70 -20.84 4.36
N ALA A 157 -2.29 -21.04 5.61
CA ALA A 157 -2.82 -20.32 6.77
C ALA A 157 -2.63 -18.79 6.66
N ASN A 158 -1.46 -18.31 6.20
CA ASN A 158 -1.24 -16.88 5.96
C ASN A 158 -2.13 -16.35 4.81
N TRP A 159 -2.29 -17.10 3.71
CA TRP A 159 -3.22 -16.74 2.63
C TRP A 159 -4.69 -16.68 3.09
N PHE A 160 -5.11 -17.60 3.98
CA PHE A 160 -6.44 -17.59 4.58
C PHE A 160 -6.65 -16.42 5.55
N MET A 161 -5.60 -15.91 6.20
CA MET A 161 -5.68 -14.72 7.04
C MET A 161 -5.83 -13.44 6.20
N LEU A 162 -5.08 -13.29 5.09
CA LEU A 162 -5.25 -12.15 4.19
C LEU A 162 -6.61 -12.14 3.47
N ASN A 163 -7.20 -13.30 3.24
CA ASN A 163 -8.53 -13.43 2.61
C ASN A 163 -9.70 -13.54 3.60
N LYS A 164 -9.54 -13.11 4.87
CA LYS A 164 -10.70 -12.71 5.70
C LYS A 164 -11.29 -11.37 5.23
N GLY A 165 -11.71 -11.33 3.97
CA GLY A 165 -12.65 -10.32 3.49
C GLY A 165 -13.95 -10.43 4.30
N ALA A 166 -14.43 -9.30 4.82
CA ALA A 166 -15.68 -9.19 5.57
C ALA A 166 -15.77 -10.00 6.89
N VAL A 167 -14.76 -9.89 7.75
CA VAL A 167 -15.11 -9.37 9.09
C VAL A 167 -15.41 -7.88 8.88
N GLU A 168 -16.55 -7.40 9.34
CA GLU A 168 -16.89 -5.97 9.25
C GLU A 168 -16.01 -5.19 10.24
N ILE A 169 -14.79 -4.85 9.80
CA ILE A 169 -13.85 -4.05 10.58
C ILE A 169 -14.47 -2.67 10.75
N GLU A 170 -14.93 -2.39 11.98
CA GLU A 170 -15.47 -1.10 12.40
C GLU A 170 -14.54 0.03 11.96
N ARG A 171 -15.10 1.17 11.55
CA ARG A 171 -14.30 2.31 11.12
C ARG A 171 -13.70 2.97 12.36
N PRO A 172 -12.38 2.87 12.63
CA PRO A 172 -11.78 3.44 13.84
C PRO A 172 -12.01 4.95 13.96
N GLN A 173 -12.24 5.63 12.82
CA GLN A 173 -12.57 7.06 12.81
C GLN A 173 -13.87 7.42 13.53
N LEU A 174 -14.76 6.45 13.82
CA LEU A 174 -15.96 6.65 14.63
C LEU A 174 -15.65 6.80 16.13
N GLN A 175 -14.49 6.31 16.57
CA GLN A 175 -14.04 6.31 17.97
C GLN A 175 -13.07 7.46 18.28
N PHE A 176 -12.65 8.24 17.27
CA PHE A 176 -11.76 9.38 17.47
C PHE A 176 -12.48 10.52 18.22
N LYS A 177 -11.83 11.06 19.26
CA LYS A 177 -12.34 12.19 20.05
C LYS A 177 -12.52 13.44 19.17
N VAL A 178 -11.56 13.70 18.26
CA VAL A 178 -11.63 14.77 17.26
C VAL A 178 -12.06 14.19 15.91
N LYS A 179 -13.15 14.71 15.35
CA LYS A 179 -13.64 14.29 14.03
C LYS A 179 -12.67 14.71 12.91
N VAL A 180 -12.46 13.83 11.94
CA VAL A 180 -11.63 14.12 10.76
C VAL A 180 -12.36 15.11 9.84
N ASP A 181 -11.86 16.34 9.77
CA ASP A 181 -12.32 17.32 8.79
C ASP A 181 -11.78 16.99 7.40
N ASN A 182 -12.69 16.77 6.44
CA ASN A 182 -12.41 16.52 5.03
C ASN A 182 -12.91 17.66 4.13
N SER A 183 -13.25 18.83 4.70
CA SER A 183 -13.65 20.02 3.93
C SER A 183 -12.51 20.50 3.04
N TYR A 184 -12.87 20.99 1.85
CA TYR A 184 -11.96 21.64 0.90
C TYR A 184 -11.82 23.15 1.15
N GLU A 185 -12.75 23.73 1.93
CA GLU A 185 -12.87 25.17 2.20
C GLU A 185 -11.87 25.67 3.24
N GLN A 186 -11.41 24.78 4.13
CA GLN A 186 -10.45 25.09 5.19
C GLN A 186 -9.09 24.48 4.87
N LEU A 187 -8.02 25.27 5.01
CA LEU A 187 -6.64 24.79 4.92
C LEU A 187 -6.32 23.81 6.07
N PHE A 188 -5.24 23.04 5.94
CA PHE A 188 -4.74 22.26 7.07
C PHE A 188 -4.05 23.16 8.09
N GLU A 189 -4.67 23.33 9.26
CA GLU A 189 -4.05 23.99 10.41
C GLU A 189 -3.20 22.97 11.20
N PRO A 190 -1.93 23.29 11.53
CA PRO A 190 -1.08 22.48 12.39
C PRO A 190 -1.74 22.17 13.74
N LYS A 191 -1.77 20.89 14.12
CA LYS A 191 -2.41 20.40 15.36
C LYS A 191 -1.63 20.67 16.65
N LEU A 192 -0.43 21.23 16.54
CA LEU A 192 0.54 21.38 17.63
C LEU A 192 0.05 22.40 18.66
N LYS A 193 -0.13 21.97 19.91
CA LYS A 193 -0.51 22.78 21.06
C LYS A 193 0.73 23.19 21.87
N GLU A 194 1.65 22.26 22.07
CA GLU A 194 2.89 22.47 22.81
C GLU A 194 4.12 22.24 21.93
N LYS A 195 5.12 23.12 22.05
CA LYS A 195 6.34 23.07 21.23
C LYS A 195 7.58 22.81 22.10
N PRO A 196 7.84 21.54 22.50
CA PRO A 196 9.09 21.18 23.18
C PRO A 196 10.31 21.45 22.27
N ASN A 197 11.50 21.54 22.88
CA ASN A 197 12.77 21.77 22.15
C ASN A 197 12.83 23.06 21.28
N ALA A 198 11.91 24.01 21.51
CA ALA A 198 11.79 25.24 20.72
C ALA A 198 12.99 26.18 20.88
N LEU A 199 13.45 26.73 19.75
CA LEU A 199 14.31 27.91 19.67
C LEU A 199 13.48 29.19 19.39
N LYS A 200 12.36 29.03 18.67
CA LYS A 200 11.36 30.08 18.41
C LYS A 200 10.03 29.66 19.06
N PRO A 201 9.36 30.55 19.83
CA PRO A 201 8.02 30.27 20.38
C PRO A 201 7.03 29.77 19.33
N LEU A 202 6.07 28.96 19.76
CA LEU A 202 5.02 28.45 18.88
C LEU A 202 4.22 29.63 18.28
N ALA A 203 4.20 29.69 16.95
CA ALA A 203 3.42 30.65 16.20
C ALA A 203 2.90 29.95 14.93
N ILE A 204 1.62 29.64 14.90
CA ILE A 204 0.93 29.09 13.74
C ILE A 204 0.40 30.29 12.95
N LEU A 205 1.12 30.66 11.90
CA LEU A 205 0.83 31.85 11.09
C LEU A 205 0.43 31.43 9.69
N LEU A 206 -0.56 32.12 9.12
CA LEU A 206 -0.95 31.95 7.72
C LEU A 206 0.01 32.74 6.83
N GLU A 207 0.68 32.05 5.92
CA GLU A 207 1.58 32.61 4.92
C GLU A 207 0.88 32.64 3.55
N LYS A 208 1.15 33.69 2.77
CA LYS A 208 0.61 33.86 1.41
C LYS A 208 1.76 34.08 0.44
N TYR A 209 1.97 33.13 -0.47
CA TYR A 209 2.99 33.18 -1.50
C TYR A 209 2.34 32.89 -2.86
N ASP A 210 2.48 33.79 -3.83
CA ASP A 210 1.99 33.66 -5.21
C ASP A 210 0.55 33.08 -5.32
N ALA A 211 -0.36 33.66 -4.53
CA ALA A 211 -1.78 33.29 -4.40
C ALA A 211 -2.08 31.91 -3.76
N ILE A 212 -1.07 31.19 -3.27
CA ILE A 212 -1.24 30.00 -2.42
C ILE A 212 -1.19 30.43 -0.95
N GLU A 213 -2.24 30.08 -0.20
CA GLU A 213 -2.32 30.28 1.25
C GLU A 213 -1.99 28.96 1.96
N SER A 214 -1.03 28.99 2.89
CA SER A 214 -0.67 27.82 3.69
C SER A 214 -0.18 28.25 5.08
N PHE A 215 -0.36 27.42 6.10
CA PHE A 215 0.23 27.70 7.41
C PHE A 215 1.75 27.44 7.40
N CYS A 216 2.50 28.21 8.17
CA CYS A 216 3.94 28.00 8.34
C CYS A 216 4.24 26.66 9.04
N HIS A 217 5.43 26.09 8.81
CA HIS A 217 5.82 24.85 9.48
C HIS A 217 6.30 25.14 10.92
N PRO A 218 5.68 24.59 11.99
CA PRO A 218 5.95 25.01 13.37
C PRO A 218 7.41 24.92 13.83
N TYR A 219 8.20 23.99 13.28
CA TYR A 219 9.62 23.79 13.57
C TYR A 219 10.57 24.24 12.43
N GLU A 220 10.10 25.07 11.49
CA GLU A 220 10.93 25.52 10.36
C GLU A 220 12.23 26.19 10.79
N TYR A 221 12.16 27.07 11.79
CA TYR A 221 13.32 27.80 12.31
C TYR A 221 14.34 26.87 12.98
N GLU A 222 13.86 25.88 13.74
CA GLU A 222 14.68 24.85 14.36
C GLU A 222 15.35 23.95 13.32
N LEU A 223 14.63 23.62 12.23
CA LEU A 223 15.19 22.85 11.12
C LEU A 223 16.25 23.65 10.37
N ASP A 224 15.98 24.90 9.97
CA ASP A 224 16.93 25.70 9.19
C ASP A 224 18.27 25.91 9.92
N LEU A 225 18.23 26.03 11.25
CA LEU A 225 19.41 26.11 12.11
C LEU A 225 19.97 24.73 12.55
N TYR A 226 19.29 23.62 12.24
CA TYR A 226 19.77 22.29 12.60
C TYR A 226 21.03 21.93 11.82
N VAL A 227 22.08 21.64 12.57
CA VAL A 227 23.32 21.01 12.12
C VAL A 227 23.54 19.79 13.02
N PRO A 228 23.82 18.59 12.46
CA PRO A 228 24.11 17.40 13.28
C PRO A 228 25.37 17.61 14.10
N LYS A 229 25.40 17.04 15.31
CA LYS A 229 26.61 17.03 16.16
C LYS A 229 27.76 16.31 15.44
N GLU A 230 29.00 16.72 15.72
CA GLU A 230 30.18 16.03 15.18
C GLU A 230 30.19 14.53 15.50
N ASP A 231 29.70 14.14 16.69
CA ASP A 231 29.56 12.73 17.08
C ASP A 231 28.63 11.95 16.14
N PHE A 232 27.57 12.56 15.62
CA PHE A 232 26.67 11.92 14.66
C PHE A 232 27.31 11.75 13.27
N LEU A 233 28.34 12.54 12.97
CA LEU A 233 29.12 12.44 11.73
C LEU A 233 30.29 11.45 11.83
N LYS A 234 30.73 11.09 13.05
CA LYS A 234 31.72 10.03 13.27
C LYS A 234 31.17 8.68 12.81
N CYS A 235 32.04 7.88 12.20
CA CYS A 235 31.72 6.53 11.76
C CYS A 235 32.42 5.57 12.74
N GLU A 236 31.63 4.95 13.60
CA GLU A 236 32.06 3.94 14.55
C GLU A 236 31.85 2.52 13.97
N GLU A 237 32.29 1.49 14.68
CA GLU A 237 32.02 0.11 14.29
C GLU A 237 30.51 -0.21 14.42
N PRO A 238 29.88 -0.88 13.43
CA PRO A 238 28.42 -1.05 13.42
C PRO A 238 27.95 -1.96 14.56
N LYS A 239 26.97 -1.48 15.33
CA LYS A 239 26.36 -2.25 16.42
C LYS A 239 25.30 -3.16 15.79
N GLN A 240 25.64 -4.44 15.61
CA GLN A 240 24.70 -5.44 15.09
C GLN A 240 23.40 -5.45 15.91
N ALA A 241 22.27 -5.57 15.22
CA ALA A 241 20.98 -5.75 15.88
C ALA A 241 20.98 -7.06 16.69
N LEU A 242 20.44 -7.00 17.91
CA LEU A 242 20.19 -8.19 18.72
C LEU A 242 19.19 -9.12 17.99
N PRO A 243 19.21 -10.45 18.20
CA PRO A 243 18.20 -11.32 17.61
C PRO A 243 16.77 -10.92 18.01
N LEU A 244 15.82 -11.02 17.07
CA LEU A 244 14.39 -10.76 17.32
C LEU A 244 13.80 -11.61 18.47
N SER A 245 14.37 -12.79 18.74
CA SER A 245 13.98 -13.66 19.87
C SER A 245 14.40 -13.11 21.23
N ASP A 246 15.50 -12.37 21.27
CA ASP A 246 16.19 -11.97 22.49
C ASP A 246 15.88 -10.50 22.84
N THR A 247 15.43 -9.76 21.83
CA THR A 247 15.02 -8.35 21.95
C THR A 247 13.58 -8.27 22.50
N PRO A 248 13.33 -7.52 23.59
CA PRO A 248 11.98 -7.29 24.09
C PRO A 248 11.12 -6.48 23.10
N LEU A 249 9.86 -6.88 22.95
CA LEU A 249 8.83 -6.15 22.21
C LEU A 249 7.78 -5.60 23.19
N MET A 250 7.44 -4.32 23.09
CA MET A 250 6.39 -3.68 23.89
C MET A 250 5.25 -3.15 23.03
N MET A 251 4.03 -3.59 23.31
CA MET A 251 2.80 -3.07 22.70
C MET A 251 2.33 -1.84 23.49
N ILE A 252 2.31 -0.68 22.83
CA ILE A 252 1.89 0.60 23.42
C ILE A 252 0.45 0.87 22.97
N THR A 253 -0.49 0.75 23.91
CA THR A 253 -1.95 0.78 23.66
C THR A 253 -2.74 1.58 24.68
N GLU A 254 -2.14 2.04 25.78
CA GLU A 254 -2.74 2.93 26.78
C GLU A 254 -1.90 4.22 26.95
N PRO A 255 -2.51 5.37 27.29
CA PRO A 255 -1.80 6.65 27.39
C PRO A 255 -0.61 6.65 28.36
N GLU A 256 -0.72 5.95 29.50
CA GLU A 256 0.36 5.85 30.49
C GLU A 256 1.62 5.18 29.91
N GLN A 257 1.43 4.24 28.98
CA GLN A 257 2.53 3.56 28.28
C GLN A 257 3.25 4.53 27.31
N VAL A 258 2.56 5.53 26.77
CA VAL A 258 3.18 6.58 25.92
C VAL A 258 4.10 7.47 26.75
N THR A 259 3.71 7.83 27.98
CA THR A 259 4.59 8.58 28.89
C THR A 259 5.83 7.77 29.29
N GLN A 260 5.68 6.47 29.56
CA GLN A 260 6.82 5.59 29.81
C GLN A 260 7.74 5.50 28.58
N LEU A 261 7.17 5.28 27.40
CA LEU A 261 7.89 5.26 26.11
C LEU A 261 8.74 6.53 25.94
N VAL A 262 8.16 7.73 26.09
CA VAL A 262 8.90 9.00 25.99
C VAL A 262 10.08 9.06 26.97
N SER A 263 9.89 8.59 28.21
CA SER A 263 10.95 8.55 29.23
C SER A 263 12.10 7.60 28.88
N GLU A 264 11.80 6.46 28.25
CA GLU A 264 12.80 5.50 27.78
C GLU A 264 13.52 5.99 26.50
N LEU A 265 12.79 6.56 25.54
CA LEU A 265 13.36 7.09 24.30
C LEU A 265 14.23 8.34 24.53
N LYS A 266 13.93 9.16 25.55
CA LYS A 266 14.75 10.32 25.97
C LYS A 266 16.18 9.97 26.40
N GLN A 267 16.45 8.70 26.71
CA GLN A 267 17.76 8.22 27.14
C GLN A 267 18.63 7.71 25.98
N GLN A 268 18.08 7.68 24.75
CA GLN A 268 18.70 7.10 23.57
C GLN A 268 19.50 8.14 22.78
N GLN A 269 20.56 7.71 22.11
CA GLN A 269 21.30 8.55 21.16
C GLN A 269 20.66 8.53 19.76
N GLU A 270 20.06 7.40 19.39
CA GLU A 270 19.32 7.22 18.14
C GLU A 270 18.15 6.25 18.31
N ILE A 271 17.10 6.47 17.53
CA ILE A 271 15.89 5.62 17.46
C ILE A 271 15.49 5.44 15.99
N ALA A 272 15.06 4.23 15.62
CA ALA A 272 14.47 3.95 14.31
C ALA A 272 12.96 4.11 14.37
N ILE A 273 12.33 4.61 13.30
CA ILE A 273 10.88 4.83 13.22
C ILE A 273 10.35 4.45 11.83
N ASP A 274 9.18 3.83 11.80
CA ASP A 274 8.38 3.56 10.60
C ASP A 274 6.88 3.69 10.92
N LEU A 275 6.01 3.79 9.90
CA LEU A 275 4.55 3.92 10.06
C LEU A 275 3.78 3.02 9.10
N GLU A 276 2.66 2.48 9.59
CA GLU A 276 1.69 1.79 8.72
C GLU A 276 0.46 2.64 8.44
N TYR A 277 0.03 2.67 7.17
CA TYR A 277 -0.93 3.66 6.67
C TYR A 277 -2.10 3.05 5.91
N HIS A 278 -3.31 3.59 6.12
CA HIS A 278 -4.52 3.15 5.42
C HIS A 278 -5.23 4.30 4.71
N ASN A 279 -5.43 4.16 3.40
CA ASN A 279 -6.16 5.12 2.56
C ASN A 279 -7.42 4.55 1.88
N TYR A 280 -7.65 3.23 1.88
CA TYR A 280 -8.74 2.64 1.09
C TYR A 280 -10.15 2.89 1.66
N ARG A 281 -10.26 3.17 2.97
CA ARG A 281 -11.52 3.50 3.68
C ARG A 281 -11.49 4.89 4.35
N SER A 282 -10.71 5.82 3.80
CA SER A 282 -10.63 7.21 4.25
C SER A 282 -10.26 8.13 3.08
N TYR A 283 -10.81 9.35 3.06
CA TYR A 283 -10.52 10.33 2.00
C TYR A 283 -9.08 10.86 2.07
N GLN A 284 -8.66 11.35 3.24
CA GLN A 284 -7.28 11.79 3.46
C GLN A 284 -6.32 10.68 3.93
N GLY A 285 -6.80 9.43 4.09
CA GLY A 285 -6.06 8.35 4.75
C GLY A 285 -5.82 8.58 6.25
N TYR A 286 -5.23 7.61 6.95
CA TYR A 286 -4.76 7.74 8.33
C TYR A 286 -3.70 6.68 8.69
N THR A 287 -2.75 7.06 9.55
CA THR A 287 -1.80 6.13 10.17
C THR A 287 -2.51 5.19 11.16
N CYS A 288 -2.20 3.90 11.05
CA CYS A 288 -2.79 2.80 11.81
C CYS A 288 -1.83 2.16 12.82
N LEU A 289 -0.54 2.34 12.62
CA LEU A 289 0.53 1.84 13.49
C LEU A 289 1.74 2.78 13.38
N MET A 290 2.54 2.82 14.45
CA MET A 290 3.87 3.42 14.46
C MET A 290 4.81 2.43 15.13
N GLN A 291 5.94 2.18 14.49
CA GLN A 291 6.98 1.29 14.99
C GLN A 291 8.15 2.14 15.44
N ILE A 292 8.74 1.79 16.58
CA ILE A 292 9.94 2.44 17.10
C ILE A 292 10.90 1.37 17.59
N SER A 293 12.17 1.45 17.23
CA SER A 293 13.22 0.59 17.79
C SER A 293 14.35 1.41 18.40
N THR A 294 14.80 1.00 19.58
CA THR A 294 16.09 1.40 20.17
C THR A 294 17.13 0.34 19.82
N ARG A 295 18.35 0.43 20.39
CA ARG A 295 19.37 -0.62 20.21
C ARG A 295 19.05 -1.92 20.95
N ASP A 296 18.11 -1.88 21.90
CA ASP A 296 17.85 -2.92 22.90
C ASP A 296 16.37 -3.30 23.08
N LYS A 297 15.42 -2.60 22.43
CA LYS A 297 13.97 -2.86 22.55
C LYS A 297 13.20 -2.37 21.32
N ASP A 298 12.15 -3.10 20.96
CA ASP A 298 11.20 -2.72 19.93
C ASP A 298 9.85 -2.32 20.54
N TYR A 299 9.15 -1.39 19.89
CA TYR A 299 7.85 -0.89 20.29
C TYR A 299 6.90 -0.84 19.11
N ILE A 300 5.66 -1.26 19.34
CA ILE A 300 4.56 -1.11 18.38
C ILE A 300 3.47 -0.30 19.04
N VAL A 301 3.18 0.87 18.47
CA VAL A 301 2.25 1.86 19.02
C VAL A 301 0.94 1.83 18.25
N ASP A 302 -0.18 1.59 18.95
CA ASP A 302 -1.52 1.63 18.37
C ASP A 302 -2.00 3.08 18.20
N THR A 303 -1.65 3.66 17.06
CA THR A 303 -1.97 5.05 16.74
C THR A 303 -3.44 5.31 16.44
N LEU A 304 -4.28 4.27 16.29
CA LEU A 304 -5.73 4.42 16.19
C LEU A 304 -6.33 4.74 17.55
N LYS A 305 -5.90 4.01 18.58
CA LYS A 305 -6.40 4.18 19.95
C LYS A 305 -5.77 5.40 20.64
N LEU A 306 -4.48 5.64 20.43
CA LEU A 306 -3.69 6.68 21.11
C LEU A 306 -3.63 8.01 20.35
N ARG A 307 -4.45 8.18 19.31
CA ARG A 307 -4.37 9.30 18.34
C ARG A 307 -4.21 10.70 18.95
N GLU A 308 -4.90 10.97 20.06
CA GLU A 308 -4.91 12.29 20.71
C GLU A 308 -3.86 12.43 21.81
N ASP A 309 -3.19 11.33 22.15
CA ASP A 309 -2.30 11.17 23.30
C ASP A 309 -0.81 11.11 22.86
N LEU A 310 -0.55 11.02 21.53
CA LEU A 310 0.79 10.89 20.95
C LEU A 310 1.59 12.19 20.82
N GLU A 311 0.97 13.37 20.95
CA GLU A 311 1.63 14.68 20.75
C GLU A 311 2.89 14.87 21.62
N VAL A 312 2.90 14.24 22.80
CA VAL A 312 4.04 14.21 23.74
C VAL A 312 5.32 13.59 23.15
N LEU A 313 5.23 12.75 22.11
CA LEU A 313 6.40 12.23 21.41
C LEU A 313 7.25 13.34 20.76
N ASN A 314 6.69 14.53 20.52
CA ASN A 314 7.48 15.69 20.09
C ASN A 314 8.66 15.98 21.04
N GLU A 315 8.56 15.66 22.34
CA GLU A 315 9.68 15.81 23.29
C GLU A 315 10.96 15.07 22.85
N VAL A 316 10.83 13.97 22.11
CA VAL A 316 11.90 13.14 21.56
C VAL A 316 12.10 13.40 20.07
N LEU A 317 11.02 13.45 19.31
CA LEU A 317 11.07 13.60 17.85
C LEU A 317 11.64 14.96 17.44
N THR A 318 11.45 16.03 18.23
CA THR A 318 12.07 17.34 17.97
C THR A 318 13.36 17.60 18.76
N ASP A 319 13.81 16.66 19.58
CA ASP A 319 15.10 16.81 20.26
C ASP A 319 16.27 16.60 19.26
N LYS A 320 16.98 17.68 18.96
CA LYS A 320 18.19 17.68 18.12
C LYS A 320 19.35 16.83 18.68
N ASN A 321 19.25 16.36 19.93
CA ASN A 321 20.24 15.51 20.59
C ASN A 321 20.01 14.01 20.36
N ILE A 322 18.91 13.61 19.70
CA ILE A 322 18.55 12.23 19.41
C ILE A 322 18.38 12.08 17.90
N VAL A 323 19.08 11.15 17.25
CA VAL A 323 18.91 10.91 15.81
C VAL A 323 17.65 10.06 15.58
N LYS A 324 16.77 10.49 14.67
CA LYS A 324 15.62 9.68 14.23
C LYS A 324 15.96 9.06 12.88
N VAL A 325 16.07 7.73 12.82
CA VAL A 325 16.38 7.00 11.59
C VAL A 325 15.08 6.54 10.93
N PHE A 326 14.92 6.86 9.65
CA PHE A 326 13.78 6.45 8.81
C PHE A 326 14.28 5.82 7.50
N HIS A 327 13.34 5.28 6.72
CA HIS A 327 13.58 4.85 5.34
C HIS A 327 12.51 5.40 4.38
N GLY A 328 12.81 6.48 3.66
CA GLY A 328 11.91 7.06 2.65
C GLY A 328 10.79 7.92 3.25
N ALA A 329 11.13 8.76 4.24
CA ALA A 329 10.19 9.42 5.15
C ALA A 329 9.26 10.49 4.53
N ASP A 330 9.29 10.68 3.21
CA ASP A 330 8.58 11.73 2.47
C ASP A 330 7.05 11.73 2.71
N SER A 331 6.47 10.56 2.98
CA SER A 331 5.06 10.43 3.36
C SER A 331 4.85 10.47 4.87
N ASP A 332 5.73 9.84 5.64
CA ASP A 332 5.62 9.71 7.09
C ASP A 332 5.66 11.05 7.79
N ILE A 333 6.57 11.95 7.40
CA ILE A 333 6.62 13.32 7.91
C ILE A 333 5.27 14.03 7.75
N LYS A 334 4.59 13.83 6.61
CA LYS A 334 3.27 14.42 6.36
C LYS A 334 2.17 13.75 7.17
N TRP A 335 2.23 12.44 7.35
CA TRP A 335 1.25 11.69 8.15
C TRP A 335 1.37 12.01 9.64
N LEU A 336 2.59 12.10 10.18
CA LEU A 336 2.88 12.54 11.56
C LEU A 336 2.22 13.89 11.88
N GLN A 337 2.40 14.88 10.99
CA GLN A 337 1.79 16.20 11.12
C GLN A 337 0.25 16.11 11.07
N LYS A 338 -0.28 15.52 10.00
CA LYS A 338 -1.72 15.45 9.71
C LYS A 338 -2.49 14.68 10.79
N ASP A 339 -1.98 13.54 11.23
CA ASP A 339 -2.70 12.66 12.14
C ASP A 339 -2.49 13.06 13.62
N PHE A 340 -1.27 13.41 14.03
CA PHE A 340 -0.90 13.54 15.45
C PHE A 340 -0.29 14.89 15.87
N GLY A 341 -0.03 15.80 14.92
CA GLY A 341 0.72 17.03 15.23
C GLY A 341 2.19 16.77 15.56
N LEU A 342 2.76 15.68 15.05
CA LEU A 342 4.15 15.29 15.32
C LEU A 342 5.10 15.83 14.23
N TYR A 343 6.28 16.24 14.68
CA TYR A 343 7.35 16.82 13.87
C TYR A 343 8.68 16.14 14.18
N VAL A 344 9.62 16.15 13.23
CA VAL A 344 10.93 15.49 13.40
C VAL A 344 12.05 16.50 13.16
N VAL A 345 12.98 16.62 14.12
CA VAL A 345 14.23 17.40 14.01
C VAL A 345 15.39 16.46 14.32
N GLY A 346 16.42 16.43 13.46
CA GLY A 346 17.53 15.49 13.58
C GLY A 346 17.25 14.12 12.96
N MET A 347 16.65 14.09 11.77
CA MET A 347 16.43 12.85 11.01
C MET A 347 17.66 12.43 10.19
N PHE A 348 17.89 11.12 10.10
CA PHE A 348 18.69 10.48 9.06
C PHE A 348 17.83 9.51 8.25
N ASP A 349 17.61 9.80 6.97
CA ASP A 349 16.87 8.93 6.07
C ASP A 349 17.82 8.05 5.25
N THR A 350 17.73 6.74 5.48
CA THR A 350 18.53 5.71 4.77
C THR A 350 18.23 5.66 3.27
N HIS A 351 17.02 5.99 2.82
CA HIS A 351 16.70 6.12 1.40
C HIS A 351 17.42 7.33 0.76
N GLN A 352 17.70 8.40 1.52
CA GLN A 352 18.53 9.50 1.04
C GLN A 352 20.01 9.11 0.99
N ALA A 353 20.49 8.32 1.95
CA ALA A 353 21.84 7.74 1.91
C ALA A 353 22.06 6.88 0.64
N CYS A 354 21.06 6.09 0.24
CA CYS A 354 21.08 5.31 -1.01
C CYS A 354 21.30 6.13 -2.29
N LYS A 355 21.09 7.46 -2.27
CA LYS A 355 21.30 8.33 -3.44
C LYS A 355 22.76 8.72 -3.64
N PHE A 356 23.59 8.57 -2.60
CA PHE A 356 25.03 8.85 -2.65
C PHE A 356 25.89 7.58 -2.80
N LEU A 357 25.28 6.40 -2.59
CA LEU A 357 25.95 5.10 -2.69
C LEU A 357 25.59 4.41 -4.02
N PRO A 358 26.49 3.60 -4.61
CA PRO A 358 26.25 2.88 -5.87
C PRO A 358 25.34 1.64 -5.68
N MET A 359 24.17 1.83 -5.07
CA MET A 359 23.23 0.76 -4.73
C MET A 359 22.33 0.40 -5.92
N PRO A 360 22.16 -0.89 -6.28
CA PRO A 360 21.32 -1.32 -7.40
C PRO A 360 19.81 -1.17 -7.12
N ARG A 361 19.42 -1.05 -5.85
CA ARG A 361 18.05 -0.78 -5.39
C ARG A 361 18.10 0.09 -4.14
N GLN A 362 17.05 0.87 -3.91
CA GLN A 362 17.00 1.84 -2.81
C GLN A 362 15.93 1.50 -1.75
N SER A 363 15.23 0.37 -1.88
CA SER A 363 14.17 -0.06 -0.95
C SER A 363 14.70 -0.70 0.33
N LEU A 364 14.01 -0.53 1.47
CA LEU A 364 14.33 -1.15 2.76
C LEU A 364 14.60 -2.66 2.65
N ALA A 365 13.70 -3.39 1.97
CA ALA A 365 13.85 -4.81 1.64
C ALA A 365 15.21 -5.20 1.02
N TYR A 366 15.84 -4.30 0.26
CA TYR A 366 17.17 -4.52 -0.29
C TYR A 366 18.26 -4.24 0.75
N LEU A 367 18.13 -3.20 1.58
CA LEU A 367 19.09 -2.88 2.63
C LEU A 367 19.12 -3.96 3.73
N LEU A 368 17.95 -4.47 4.13
CA LEU A 368 17.82 -5.61 5.05
C LEU A 368 18.54 -6.84 4.49
N LYS A 369 18.34 -7.16 3.21
CA LYS A 369 19.02 -8.30 2.59
C LYS A 369 20.51 -8.06 2.38
N HIS A 370 20.93 -6.84 2.07
CA HIS A 370 22.32 -6.49 1.78
C HIS A 370 23.21 -6.46 3.03
N TYR A 371 22.73 -5.83 4.12
CA TYR A 371 23.53 -5.66 5.35
C TYR A 371 23.26 -6.73 6.42
N CYS A 372 22.05 -7.29 6.46
CA CYS A 372 21.60 -8.18 7.54
C CYS A 372 21.34 -9.64 7.08
N ASP A 373 21.41 -9.92 5.78
CA ASP A 373 20.94 -11.15 5.13
C ASP A 373 19.45 -11.50 5.37
N VAL A 374 18.64 -10.52 5.81
CA VAL A 374 17.21 -10.70 6.14
C VAL A 374 16.34 -10.52 4.89
N ASP A 375 15.50 -11.51 4.59
CA ASP A 375 14.51 -11.45 3.52
C ASP A 375 13.18 -10.84 4.01
N SER A 376 12.76 -9.71 3.42
CA SER A 376 11.49 -9.04 3.76
C SER A 376 10.25 -9.82 3.27
N ASP A 377 9.30 -10.13 4.16
CA ASP A 377 8.03 -10.74 3.75
C ASP A 377 7.04 -9.72 3.18
N LYS A 378 7.04 -9.54 1.86
CA LYS A 378 6.16 -8.60 1.15
C LYS A 378 4.65 -8.88 1.28
N THR A 379 4.26 -9.97 1.94
CA THR A 379 2.85 -10.37 2.08
C THR A 379 2.01 -9.28 2.79
N PHE A 380 2.57 -8.52 3.73
CA PHE A 380 1.81 -7.53 4.51
C PHE A 380 1.75 -6.11 3.92
N GLN A 381 2.40 -5.84 2.79
CA GLN A 381 2.41 -4.51 2.15
C GLN A 381 1.01 -4.01 1.71
N LEU A 382 0.04 -4.91 1.55
CA LEU A 382 -1.37 -4.60 1.24
C LEU A 382 -2.33 -5.03 2.37
N PHE A 383 -1.81 -5.26 3.57
CA PHE A 383 -2.62 -5.67 4.72
C PHE A 383 -3.52 -4.53 5.21
N ASP A 384 -4.70 -4.89 5.73
CA ASP A 384 -5.60 -3.91 6.32
C ASP A 384 -5.20 -3.66 7.78
N TRP A 385 -4.24 -2.76 7.98
CA TRP A 385 -3.65 -2.38 9.27
C TRP A 385 -4.63 -1.83 10.33
N ARG A 386 -5.90 -1.68 9.95
CA ARG A 386 -7.02 -1.43 10.88
C ARG A 386 -7.41 -2.66 11.71
N HIS A 387 -6.95 -3.86 11.33
CA HIS A 387 -7.33 -5.10 12.01
C HIS A 387 -6.86 -5.11 13.47
N ARG A 388 -7.75 -5.51 14.39
CA ARG A 388 -7.47 -5.67 15.81
C ARG A 388 -8.17 -6.94 16.36
N PRO A 389 -7.53 -7.72 17.25
CA PRO A 389 -6.11 -7.64 17.61
C PRO A 389 -5.19 -7.90 16.41
N LEU A 390 -3.98 -7.36 16.42
CA LEU A 390 -3.03 -7.59 15.32
C LEU A 390 -2.61 -9.07 15.29
N PRO A 391 -2.60 -9.73 14.12
CA PRO A 391 -2.09 -11.09 14.00
C PRO A 391 -0.57 -11.13 14.22
N GLU A 392 -0.07 -12.18 14.87
CA GLU A 392 1.37 -12.36 15.14
C GLU A 392 2.26 -12.17 13.89
N PRO A 393 1.92 -12.68 12.68
CA PRO A 393 2.72 -12.40 11.48
C PRO A 393 2.79 -10.92 11.08
N ALA A 394 1.74 -10.14 11.33
CA ALA A 394 1.72 -8.70 11.06
C ALA A 394 2.53 -7.92 12.11
N ILE A 395 2.52 -8.38 13.37
CA ILE A 395 3.39 -7.86 14.43
C ILE A 395 4.87 -8.07 14.07
N GLN A 396 5.24 -9.28 13.65
CA GLN A 396 6.63 -9.58 13.25
C GLN A 396 7.06 -8.84 11.98
N TYR A 397 6.16 -8.65 11.00
CA TYR A 397 6.41 -7.78 9.84
C TYR A 397 6.72 -6.35 10.28
N ALA A 398 5.78 -5.69 10.95
CA ALA A 398 5.91 -4.29 11.37
C ALA A 398 7.17 -4.05 12.22
N ARG A 399 7.48 -4.98 13.12
CA ARG A 399 8.70 -4.97 13.93
C ARG A 399 9.97 -4.99 13.09
N THR A 400 10.00 -5.78 12.02
CA THR A 400 11.19 -5.98 11.17
C THR A 400 11.62 -4.69 10.47
N ASP A 401 10.69 -3.81 10.12
CA ASP A 401 10.99 -2.58 9.36
C ASP A 401 11.83 -1.56 10.16
N THR A 402 11.74 -1.56 11.50
CA THR A 402 12.54 -0.68 12.38
C THR A 402 13.68 -1.38 13.10
N HIS A 403 13.50 -2.66 13.49
CA HIS A 403 14.44 -3.41 14.32
C HIS A 403 15.89 -3.42 13.80
N TYR A 404 16.07 -3.63 12.49
CA TYR A 404 17.41 -3.65 11.87
C TYR A 404 17.91 -2.27 11.42
N LEU A 405 17.04 -1.25 11.43
CA LEU A 405 17.29 0.02 10.73
C LEU A 405 18.42 0.85 11.38
N LEU A 406 18.63 0.70 12.68
CA LEU A 406 19.76 1.34 13.39
C LEU A 406 21.13 0.73 13.02
N TYR A 407 21.18 -0.58 12.78
CA TYR A 407 22.39 -1.25 12.28
C TYR A 407 22.66 -0.88 10.81
N VAL A 408 21.60 -0.82 9.98
CA VAL A 408 21.69 -0.30 8.59
C VAL A 408 22.22 1.14 8.59
N TYR A 409 21.78 2.00 9.51
CA TYR A 409 22.29 3.37 9.67
C TYR A 409 23.80 3.41 9.93
N ASP A 410 24.32 2.57 10.82
CA ASP A 410 25.77 2.50 11.08
C ASP A 410 26.55 2.04 9.84
N CYS A 411 26.10 0.97 9.18
CA CYS A 411 26.72 0.45 7.95
C CYS A 411 26.73 1.50 6.84
N MET A 412 25.60 2.17 6.59
CA MET A 412 25.49 3.21 5.58
C MET A 412 26.37 4.42 5.90
N LYS A 413 26.58 4.77 7.18
CA LYS A 413 27.55 5.83 7.55
C LYS A 413 28.98 5.47 7.16
N LEU A 414 29.41 4.22 7.39
CA LEU A 414 30.72 3.75 6.95
C LEU A 414 30.84 3.77 5.42
N ASP A 415 29.83 3.28 4.70
CA ASP A 415 29.84 3.29 3.23
C ASP A 415 29.87 4.71 2.65
N LEU A 416 29.11 5.65 3.24
CA LEU A 416 29.14 7.06 2.86
C LEU A 416 30.51 7.70 3.13
N SER A 417 31.15 7.36 4.24
CA SER A 417 32.52 7.80 4.56
C SER A 417 33.53 7.22 3.57
N ALA A 418 33.42 5.93 3.24
CA ALA A 418 34.28 5.26 2.26
C ALA A 418 34.13 5.87 0.85
N ALA A 419 32.89 6.08 0.39
CA ALA A 419 32.58 6.76 -0.87
C ALA A 419 33.07 8.23 -0.89
N ALA A 420 33.18 8.88 0.27
CA ALA A 420 33.74 10.21 0.44
C ALA A 420 35.27 10.24 0.67
N HIS A 421 35.97 9.11 0.53
CA HIS A 421 37.39 8.94 0.82
C HIS A 421 37.77 9.33 2.27
N GLY A 422 36.98 8.87 3.25
CA GLY A 422 37.15 9.12 4.68
C GLY A 422 36.62 10.48 5.17
N LYS A 423 35.95 11.24 4.31
CA LYS A 423 35.37 12.55 4.68
C LYS A 423 33.91 12.41 5.12
N GLN A 424 33.49 13.26 6.05
CA GLN A 424 32.13 13.22 6.60
C GLN A 424 31.08 13.93 5.72
N ASN A 425 31.46 14.48 4.55
CA ASN A 425 30.57 15.33 3.76
C ASN A 425 29.33 14.60 3.23
N LEU A 426 29.43 13.32 2.84
CA LEU A 426 28.24 12.58 2.35
C LEU A 426 27.27 12.21 3.50
N VAL A 427 27.78 11.95 4.70
CA VAL A 427 26.96 11.78 5.92
C VAL A 427 26.22 13.09 6.24
N LEU A 428 26.93 14.22 6.21
CA LEU A 428 26.34 15.56 6.40
C LEU A 428 25.33 15.92 5.28
N SER A 429 25.60 15.57 4.02
CA SER A 429 24.64 15.75 2.92
C SER A 429 23.39 14.88 3.09
N THR A 430 23.51 13.69 3.67
CA THR A 430 22.36 12.84 4.02
C THR A 430 21.51 13.50 5.10
N PHE A 431 22.11 14.00 6.19
CA PHE A 431 21.39 14.79 7.20
C PHE A 431 20.74 16.05 6.60
N THR A 432 21.40 16.72 5.67
CA THR A 432 20.88 17.93 4.99
C THR A 432 19.65 17.59 4.12
N ASN A 433 19.72 16.51 3.33
CA ASN A 433 18.58 16.04 2.54
C ASN A 433 17.43 15.57 3.44
N SER A 434 17.73 14.85 4.52
CA SER A 434 16.75 14.40 5.51
C SER A 434 16.03 15.58 6.16
N ARG A 435 16.76 16.63 6.55
CA ARG A 435 16.19 17.90 7.04
C ARG A 435 15.20 18.50 6.03
N ASN A 436 15.51 18.48 4.74
CA ASN A 436 14.61 19.05 3.72
C ASN A 436 13.30 18.26 3.62
N ILE A 437 13.32 16.94 3.89
CA ILE A 437 12.11 16.13 4.02
C ILE A 437 11.34 16.52 5.30
N CYS A 438 12.03 16.71 6.43
CA CYS A 438 11.40 17.21 7.66
C CYS A 438 10.72 18.58 7.49
N LYS A 439 11.14 19.41 6.53
CA LYS A 439 10.49 20.68 6.18
C LYS A 439 9.23 20.53 5.32
N LEU A 440 8.92 19.35 4.80
CA LEU A 440 7.71 19.13 4.01
C LEU A 440 6.47 19.37 4.88
N LYS A 441 5.55 20.21 4.40
CA LYS A 441 4.25 20.45 5.05
C LYS A 441 3.22 19.43 4.54
N TYR A 442 2.31 19.00 5.41
CA TYR A 442 1.06 18.42 4.94
C TYR A 442 0.12 19.51 4.44
N GLU A 443 -0.46 19.28 3.27
CA GLU A 443 -1.50 20.11 2.67
C GLU A 443 -2.65 19.19 2.26
N LYS A 444 -3.90 19.66 2.42
CA LYS A 444 -5.06 18.88 2.01
C LYS A 444 -5.04 18.67 0.49
N PRO A 445 -5.35 17.47 -0.03
CA PRO A 445 -5.39 17.24 -1.46
C PRO A 445 -6.53 18.04 -2.10
N VAL A 446 -6.19 18.95 -3.01
CA VAL A 446 -7.15 19.71 -3.82
C VAL A 446 -7.42 18.93 -5.11
N PHE A 447 -8.67 18.55 -5.32
CA PHE A 447 -9.12 17.91 -6.56
C PHE A 447 -9.95 18.91 -7.36
N ASN A 448 -9.46 19.31 -8.53
CA ASN A 448 -10.19 20.14 -9.49
C ASN A 448 -10.40 19.37 -10.81
N GLU A 449 -11.45 19.71 -11.56
CA GLU A 449 -11.73 19.05 -12.85
C GLU A 449 -10.59 19.29 -13.85
N GLU A 450 -9.95 20.46 -13.80
CA GLU A 450 -8.84 20.82 -14.69
C GLU A 450 -7.61 19.92 -14.51
N GLY A 451 -7.33 19.44 -13.30
CA GLY A 451 -6.22 18.51 -13.04
C GLY A 451 -6.36 17.20 -13.80
N TYR A 452 -7.58 16.66 -13.88
CA TYR A 452 -7.88 15.50 -14.73
C TYR A 452 -7.86 15.86 -16.22
N MET A 453 -8.40 17.03 -16.60
CA MET A 453 -8.37 17.49 -17.99
C MET A 453 -6.96 17.75 -18.53
N ASN A 454 -5.98 18.07 -17.68
CA ASN A 454 -4.58 18.21 -18.11
C ASN A 454 -3.98 16.86 -18.57
N ILE A 455 -4.44 15.73 -18.03
CA ILE A 455 -4.07 14.40 -18.54
C ILE A 455 -4.65 14.20 -19.96
N PHE A 456 -5.93 14.56 -20.16
CA PHE A 456 -6.58 14.48 -21.47
C PHE A 456 -6.04 15.48 -22.52
N ARG A 457 -5.49 16.63 -22.09
CA ARG A 457 -4.89 17.65 -22.96
C ARG A 457 -3.43 17.36 -23.34
N SER A 458 -2.80 16.35 -22.74
CA SER A 458 -1.38 16.01 -22.95
C SER A 458 -1.17 14.93 -24.02
N HIS A 459 -2.13 14.73 -24.93
CA HIS A 459 -2.16 13.73 -26.00
C HIS A 459 -2.58 14.36 -27.33
#